data_AF-R5KI18-F1
#
_entry.id   AF-R5KI18-F1
#
_cell.length_a   1.000
_cell.length_b   1.000
_cell.length_c   1.000
_cell.angle_alpha   90.00
_cell.angle_beta   90.00
_cell.angle_gamma   90.00
#
_symmetry.space_group_name_H-M   'P 1'
#
loop_
_entity.id
_entity.type
_entity.pdbx_description
1 polymer ?
#
loop_
_entity_poly.entity_id
_entity_poly.type
_entity_poly.pdbx_seq_one_letter_code
_entity_poly.pdbx_strand_id
1 'polypeptide(L)' 'MKSLKKLLLSAIILCGGACATYAQEKTTMAGVPMVKLNNGVEMPRFGIGTFLQPSDEVC' A
#
# COMPACT_ATOMS: atom_id res chain seq x y z
N MET A 1 3.11 -14.50 41.45
CA MET A 1 2.01 -13.96 40.61
C MET A 1 2.30 -12.59 39.98
N LYS A 2 2.90 -11.63 40.71
CA LYS A 2 3.17 -10.27 40.18
C LYS A 2 4.18 -10.24 39.02
N SER A 3 5.21 -11.09 39.08
CA SER A 3 6.24 -11.19 38.01
C SER A 3 5.68 -11.77 36.71
N LEU A 4 4.85 -12.82 36.80
CA LEU A 4 4.21 -13.44 35.63
C LEU A 4 3.27 -12.47 34.89
N LYS A 5 2.52 -11.65 35.63
CA LYS A 5 1.65 -10.61 35.03
C LYS A 5 2.46 -9.54 34.29
N LYS A 6 3.63 -9.14 34.82
CA LYS A 6 4.52 -8.18 34.15
C LYS A 6 5.12 -8.75 32.86
N LEU A 7 5.46 -10.04 32.88
CA LEU A 7 6.03 -10.74 31.72
C LEU A 7 4.97 -10.91 30.61
N LEU A 8 3.73 -11.21 30.98
CA LEU A 8 2.59 -11.25 30.05
C LEU A 8 2.27 -9.86 29.45
N LEU A 9 2.27 -8.80 30.26
CA LEU A 9 2.07 -7.43 29.75
C LEU A 9 3.17 -7.02 28.77
N SER A 10 4.43 -7.37 29.06
CA SER A 10 5.57 -7.10 28.18
C SER A 10 5.44 -7.80 26.83
N ALA A 11 5.01 -9.07 26.81
CA ALA A 11 4.83 -9.83 25.57
C ALA A 11 3.71 -9.27 24.68
N ILE A 12 2.61 -8.80 25.28
CA ILE A 12 1.48 -8.20 24.55
C ILE A 12 1.88 -6.88 23.88
N ILE A 13 2.69 -6.06 24.55
CA ILE A 13 3.18 -4.78 23.99
C ILE A 13 4.15 -5.04 22.82
N LEU A 14 5.01 -6.06 22.94
CA LEU A 14 5.96 -6.43 21.88
C LEU A 14 5.26 -7.01 20.64
N CYS A 15 4.23 -7.85 20.83
CA CYS A 15 3.45 -8.43 19.73
C CYS A 15 2.44 -7.43 19.13
N GLY A 16 1.82 -6.57 19.95
CA GLY A 16 0.82 -5.60 19.49
C GLY A 16 1.41 -4.50 18.61
N GLY A 17 2.67 -4.11 18.82
CA GLY A 17 3.36 -3.11 18.01
C GLY A 17 3.80 -3.60 16.61
N ALA A 18 4.08 -4.90 16.46
CA ALA A 18 4.50 -5.49 15.19
C ALA A 18 3.33 -5.78 14.23
N CYS A 19 2.09 -5.83 14.77
CA CYS A 19 0.88 -6.12 14.00
C CYS A 19 0.13 -4.87 13.52
N ALA A 20 0.73 -3.68 13.62
CA ALA A 20 0.24 -2.51 12.90
C ALA A 20 0.39 -2.79 11.40
N THR A 21 -0.60 -3.48 10.83
CA THR A 21 -0.72 -3.73 9.40
C THR A 21 -0.90 -2.38 8.75
N TYR A 22 0.21 -1.75 8.38
CA TYR A 22 0.19 -0.72 7.36
C TYR A 22 -0.50 -1.39 6.16
N ALA A 23 -1.71 -0.95 5.84
CA ALA A 23 -2.31 -1.26 4.56
C ALA A 23 -1.38 -0.60 3.54
N GLN A 24 -0.33 -1.32 3.12
CA GLN A 24 0.66 -0.79 2.20
C GLN A 24 -0.09 -0.49 0.91
N GLU A 25 -0.04 0.78 0.50
CA GLU A 25 -0.60 1.21 -0.77
C GLU A 25 0.09 0.39 -1.87
N LYS A 26 -0.71 -0.32 -2.67
CA LYS A 26 -0.17 -1.14 -3.75
C LYS A 26 0.46 -0.21 -4.79
N THR A 27 1.71 -0.46 -5.15
CA THR A 27 2.43 0.34 -6.14
C THR A 27 2.95 -0.50 -7.31
N THR A 28 3.23 0.15 -8.44
CA THR A 28 4.00 -0.46 -9.53
C THR A 28 5.48 -0.58 -9.17
N MET A 29 6.27 -1.24 -10.02
CA MET A 29 7.74 -1.31 -9.85
C MET A 29 8.41 0.08 -9.82
N ALA A 30 7.81 1.07 -10.48
CA ALA A 30 8.26 2.46 -10.47
C ALA A 30 7.69 3.29 -9.30
N GLY A 31 7.00 2.66 -8.35
CA GLY A 31 6.42 3.32 -7.19
C GLY A 31 5.10 4.06 -7.46
N VAL A 32 4.47 3.84 -8.61
CA VAL A 32 3.18 4.49 -8.92
C VAL A 32 2.06 3.83 -8.11
N PRO A 33 1.30 4.58 -7.29
CA PRO A 33 0.17 4.02 -6.54
C PRO A 33 -0.95 3.50 -7.45
N MET A 34 -1.55 2.39 -7.04
CA MET A 34 -2.67 1.75 -7.73
C MET A 34 -4.00 2.07 -7.04
N VAL A 35 -5.09 2.11 -7.82
CA VAL A 35 -6.45 2.17 -7.31
C VAL A 35 -7.24 0.95 -7.79
N LYS A 36 -7.99 0.33 -6.88
CA LYS A 36 -8.89 -0.77 -7.21
C LYS A 36 -10.25 -0.22 -7.66
N LEU A 37 -10.62 -0.52 -8.90
CA LEU A 37 -11.89 -0.14 -9.50
C LEU A 37 -13.05 -1.01 -8.97
N ASN A 38 -14.29 -0.61 -9.25
CA ASN A 38 -15.50 -1.32 -8.79
C ASN A 38 -15.64 -2.74 -9.39
N ASN A 39 -14.93 -3.03 -10.48
CA ASN A 39 -14.84 -4.35 -11.11
C ASN A 39 -13.64 -5.17 -10.61
N GLY A 40 -12.91 -4.68 -9.61
CA GLY A 40 -11.75 -5.34 -9.02
C GLY A 40 -10.43 -5.17 -9.79
N VAL A 41 -10.43 -4.48 -10.93
CA VAL A 41 -9.22 -4.16 -11.71
C VAL A 41 -8.38 -3.11 -10.98
N GLU A 42 -7.06 -3.26 -11.01
CA GLU A 42 -6.11 -2.31 -10.44
C GLU A 42 -5.61 -1.37 -11.53
N MET A 43 -5.80 -0.06 -11.34
CA MET A 43 -5.41 0.97 -12.30
C MET A 43 -4.31 1.86 -11.68
N PRO A 44 -3.21 2.16 -12.41
CA PRO A 44 -2.24 3.15 -11.96
C PRO A 44 -2.92 4.52 -11.81
N ARG A 45 -2.71 5.17 -10.68
CA ARG A 45 -3.26 6.52 -10.43
C ARG A 45 -2.55 7.61 -11.24
N PHE A 46 -1.35 7.30 -11.75
CA PHE A 46 -0.61 8.16 -12.66
C PHE A 46 -0.79 7.66 -14.10
N GLY A 47 -1.18 8.54 -15.00
CA GLY A 47 -1.34 8.28 -16.42
C GLY A 47 -1.01 9.49 -17.27
N ILE A 48 -0.81 9.29 -18.57
CA ILE A 48 -0.47 10.34 -19.54
C ILE A 48 -1.64 10.45 -20.53
N GLY A 49 -2.18 11.66 -20.69
CA GLY A 49 -3.17 11.96 -21.73
C GLY A 49 -2.46 12.48 -22.99
N THR A 50 -2.84 11.95 -24.16
CA THR A 50 -2.24 12.30 -25.46
C THR A 50 -3.23 13.01 -26.38
N PHE A 51 -4.13 13.82 -25.81
CA PHE A 51 -5.18 14.49 -26.57
C PHE A 51 -4.57 15.45 -27.60
N LEU A 52 -5.07 15.41 -28.85
CA LEU A 52 -4.56 16.16 -30.01
C LEU A 52 -3.11 15.84 -30.44
N GLN A 53 -2.48 14.81 -29.88
CA GLN A 53 -1.19 14.33 -30.37
C GLN A 53 -1.41 13.58 -31.70
N PRO A 54 -0.79 14.02 -32.81
CA PRO A 54 -0.86 13.31 -34.09
C PRO A 54 -0.28 11.91 -33.99
N SER A 55 -0.80 10.98 -34.79
CA SER A 55 -0.40 9.56 -34.77
C SER A 55 1.09 9.34 -35.04
N ASP A 56 1.70 10.23 -35.81
CA ASP A 56 3.11 10.15 -36.23
C ASP A 56 4.03 11.07 -35.41
N GLU A 57 3.48 11.78 -34.42
CA GLU A 57 4.26 12.54 -33.44
C GLU A 57 4.49 11.66 -32.22
N VAL A 58 5.39 10.69 -32.34
CA VAL A 58 5.90 9.92 -31.19
C VAL A 58 7.38 10.26 -30.96
N CYS A 59 7.70 10.35 -29.67
CA CYS A 59 8.98 10.56 -29.01
C CYS A 59 10.20 9.83 -29.61
#